data_AF-A0A963PBR1-F1
#
_entry.id   AF-A0A963PBR1-F1
#
_cell.length_a   1.000
_cell.length_b   1.000
_cell.length_c   1.000
_cell.angle_alpha   90.00
_cell.angle_beta   90.00
_cell.angle_gamma   90.00
#
_symmetry.space_group_name_H-M   'P 1'
#
loop_
_entity.id
_entity.type
_entity.pdbx_description
1 polymer ?
#
loop_
_entity_poly.entity_id
_entity_poly.type
_entity_poly.pdbx_seq_one_letter_code
_entity_poly.pdbx_strand_id
1 'polypeptide(L)'
;MESWRQQPLVFLGFVLPAVLWLTLFFLVPLAMVWVLGFGERNGPVEIEITWTFANYIKAIDPIYLSLFAKTVMIALAATVLCL
;
A
#
# COMPACT_ATOMS: atom_id res chain seq x y z
N MET A 1 10.74 -26.54 -21.80
CA MET A 1 11.15 -25.43 -20.90
C MET A 1 12.00 -24.44 -21.72
N GLU A 2 11.54 -24.05 -22.90
CA GLU A 2 10.68 -22.88 -23.22
C GLU A 2 11.42 -21.53 -23.22
N SER A 3 11.88 -21.21 -24.43
CA SER A 3 12.30 -19.99 -25.15
C SER A 3 12.13 -18.57 -24.58
N TRP A 4 11.62 -18.30 -23.37
CA TRP A 4 11.42 -16.91 -22.93
C TRP A 4 12.72 -16.10 -22.81
N ARG A 5 13.86 -16.76 -22.57
CA ARG A 5 15.19 -16.12 -22.53
C ARG A 5 15.75 -15.81 -23.91
N GLN A 6 15.21 -16.44 -24.96
CA GLN A 6 15.71 -16.32 -26.32
C GLN A 6 15.14 -15.06 -27.02
N GLN A 7 14.00 -14.53 -26.55
CA GLN A 7 13.35 -13.35 -27.14
C GLN A 7 12.77 -12.40 -26.06
N PRO A 8 13.64 -11.71 -25.28
CA PRO A 8 13.20 -10.87 -24.17
C PRO A 8 12.31 -9.71 -24.61
N LEU A 9 12.46 -9.21 -25.84
CA LEU A 9 11.66 -8.10 -26.38
C LEU A 9 10.19 -8.50 -26.59
N VAL A 10 9.93 -9.74 -27.05
CA VAL A 10 8.55 -10.22 -27.26
C VAL A 10 7.86 -10.39 -25.91
N PHE A 11 8.53 -11.00 -24.94
CA PHE A 11 8.03 -11.13 -23.57
C PHE A 11 7.74 -9.75 -22.94
N LEU A 12 8.67 -8.80 -23.08
CA LEU A 12 8.50 -7.46 -22.56
C LEU A 12 7.29 -6.76 -23.20
N GLY A 13 7.05 -6.94 -24.50
CA GLY A 13 5.88 -6.38 -25.19
C GLY A 13 4.54 -6.81 -24.60
N PHE A 14 4.42 -8.03 -24.08
CA PHE A 14 3.20 -8.52 -23.44
C PHE A 14 3.08 -8.10 -21.96
N VAL A 15 4.19 -8.01 -21.24
CA VAL A 15 4.18 -7.69 -19.80
C VAL A 15 4.16 -6.19 -19.53
N LEU A 16 4.80 -5.39 -20.38
CA LEU A 16 4.90 -3.92 -20.24
C LEU A 16 3.55 -3.25 -20.01
N PRO A 17 2.50 -3.50 -20.81
CA PRO A 17 1.23 -2.81 -20.64
C PRO A 17 0.61 -3.04 -19.26
N ALA A 18 0.63 -4.28 -18.77
CA ALA A 18 0.09 -4.62 -17.46
C ALA A 18 0.91 -3.98 -16.32
N VAL A 19 2.25 -4.06 -16.42
CA VAL A 19 3.15 -3.47 -15.42
C VAL A 19 3.03 -1.95 -15.38
N LEU A 20 3.02 -1.29 -16.55
CA LEU A 20 2.83 0.16 -16.65
C LEU A 20 1.50 0.57 -16.04
N TRP A 21 0.42 -0.17 -16.35
CA TRP A 21 -0.90 0.12 -15.82
C TRP A 21 -0.97 0.02 -14.30
N LEU A 22 -0.51 -1.09 -13.72
CA LEU A 22 -0.46 -1.28 -12.27
C LEU A 22 0.47 -0.27 -11.61
N THR A 23 1.59 0.07 -12.23
CA THR A 23 2.50 1.06 -11.67
C THR A 23 1.84 2.43 -11.61
N LEU A 24 1.24 2.88 -12.71
CA LEU A 24 0.67 4.22 -12.83
C LEU A 24 -0.60 4.40 -11.99
N PHE A 25 -1.48 3.40 -11.97
CA PHE A 25 -2.81 3.55 -11.35
C PHE A 25 -2.95 2.90 -9.98
N PHE A 26 -1.98 2.08 -9.57
CA PHE A 26 -1.99 1.46 -8.25
C PHE A 26 -0.78 1.88 -7.41
N LEU A 27 0.44 1.69 -7.90
CA LEU A 27 1.64 2.00 -7.12
C LEU A 27 1.86 3.51 -6.93
N VAL A 28 1.66 4.33 -7.96
CA VAL A 28 1.86 5.78 -7.86
C VAL A 28 0.88 6.42 -6.84
N PRO A 29 -0.43 6.15 -6.88
CA PRO A 29 -1.35 6.64 -5.84
C PRO A 29 -1.02 6.12 -4.45
N LEU A 30 -0.61 4.84 -4.33
CA LEU A 30 -0.20 4.28 -3.05
C LEU A 30 1.04 4.97 -2.48
N ALA A 31 2.02 5.28 -3.34
CA ALA A 31 3.22 6.02 -2.96
C ALA A 31 2.87 7.45 -2.51
N MET A 32 1.89 8.10 -3.14
CA MET A 32 1.40 9.40 -2.71
C MET A 32 0.80 9.33 -1.30
N VAL A 33 -0.07 8.35 -1.02
CA VAL A 33 -0.62 8.12 0.34
C VAL A 33 0.50 7.86 1.35
N TRP A 34 1.52 7.08 0.95
CA TRP A 34 2.67 6.81 1.80
C TRP A 34 3.46 8.08 2.15
N VAL A 35 3.75 8.94 1.17
CA VAL A 35 4.42 10.24 1.39
C VAL A 35 3.57 11.14 2.31
N LEU A 36 2.26 11.20 2.09
CA LEU A 36 1.35 11.97 2.95
C LEU A 36 1.34 11.45 4.41
N GLY A 37 1.66 10.17 4.62
CA GLY A 37 1.83 9.59 5.96
C GLY A 37 2.95 10.26 6.77
N PHE A 38 3.94 10.85 6.12
CA PHE A 38 5.02 11.62 6.75
C PHE A 38 4.71 13.12 6.89
N GLY A 39 3.57 13.57 6.37
CA GLY A 39 3.16 14.97 6.42
C GLY A 39 2.32 15.29 7.66
N GLU A 40 2.48 16.49 8.20
CA GLU A 40 1.68 16.99 9.32
C GLU A 40 0.62 17.96 8.81
N ARG A 41 -0.58 17.92 9.41
CA ARG A 41 -1.65 18.84 9.04
C ARG A 41 -1.38 20.21 9.67
N ASN A 42 -0.93 21.16 8.87
CA ASN A 42 -0.66 22.52 9.30
C ASN A 42 -1.87 23.42 8.95
N GLY A 43 -2.93 23.37 9.76
CA GLY A 43 -4.13 24.17 9.57
C GLY A 43 -5.32 23.45 8.92
N PRO A 44 -6.35 24.19 8.45
CA PRO A 44 -7.61 23.59 8.00
C PRO A 44 -7.49 22.75 6.72
N VAL A 45 -6.61 23.14 5.80
CA VAL A 45 -6.51 22.53 4.45
C VAL A 45 -5.08 22.05 4.13
N GLU A 46 -4.07 22.64 4.75
CA GLU A 46 -2.68 22.45 4.34
C GLU A 46 -2.03 21.25 5.05
N ILE A 47 -1.28 20.47 4.26
CA ILE A 47 -0.48 19.34 4.73
C ILE A 47 0.97 19.67 4.37
N GLU A 48 1.79 19.85 5.40
CA GLU A 48 3.20 20.14 5.25
C GLU A 48 3.98 18.83 5.34
N ILE A 49 4.81 18.52 4.34
CA ILE A 49 5.63 17.30 4.33
C ILE A 49 6.85 17.53 5.22
N THR A 50 6.68 17.27 6.52
CA THR A 50 7.70 17.48 7.56
C THR A 50 8.69 16.31 7.69
N TRP A 51 8.44 15.20 6.99
CA TRP A 51 9.27 13.98 7.01
C TRP A 51 9.43 13.38 8.42
N THR A 52 8.40 13.48 9.26
CA THR A 52 8.42 12.96 10.63
C THR A 52 7.71 11.60 10.73
N PHE A 53 8.03 10.86 11.80
CA PHE A 53 7.33 9.62 12.14
C PHE A 53 6.15 9.85 13.10
N ALA A 54 5.75 11.09 13.35
CA ALA A 54 4.76 11.44 14.38
C ALA A 54 3.40 10.76 14.12
N ASN A 55 2.96 10.71 12.86
CA ASN A 55 1.72 10.02 12.47
C ASN A 55 1.78 8.51 12.70
N TYR A 56 2.94 7.88 12.49
CA TYR A 56 3.12 6.45 12.73
C TYR A 56 3.07 6.12 14.22
N ILE A 57 3.67 6.96 15.06
CA ILE A 57 3.56 6.82 16.53
C ILE A 57 2.10 6.96 16.95
N LYS A 58 1.39 7.95 16.41
CA LYS A 58 -0.05 8.14 16.67
C LYS A 58 -0.89 6.95 16.20
N ALA A 59 -0.51 6.28 15.11
CA ALA A 59 -1.21 5.09 14.63
C ALA A 59 -1.12 3.90 15.60
N ILE A 60 -0.11 3.88 16.48
CA ILE A 60 0.11 2.85 17.50
C ILE A 60 -0.63 3.19 18.82
N ASP A 61 -1.49 4.21 18.83
CA ASP A 61 -2.35 4.50 19.98
C ASP A 61 -3.17 3.24 20.38
N PRO A 62 -3.19 2.86 21.67
CA PRO A 62 -3.93 1.70 22.15
C PRO A 62 -5.39 1.61 21.66
N ILE A 63 -6.05 2.75 21.46
CA ILE A 63 -7.42 2.78 20.95
C ILE A 63 -7.48 2.22 19.52
N TYR A 64 -6.61 2.70 18.62
CA TYR A 64 -6.57 2.21 17.24
C TYR A 64 -6.13 0.75 17.16
N LEU A 65 -5.13 0.36 17.96
CA LEU A 65 -4.68 -1.02 18.03
C LEU A 65 -5.76 -1.97 18.52
N SER A 66 -6.57 -1.55 19.51
CA SER A 66 -7.67 -2.37 20.01
C SER A 66 -8.74 -2.61 18.94
N LEU A 67 -9.01 -1.62 18.09
CA LEU A 67 -9.93 -1.75 16.97
C LEU A 67 -9.35 -2.65 15.88
N PHE A 68 -8.07 -2.46 15.54
CA PHE A 68 -7.36 -3.31 14.59
C PHE A 68 -7.31 -4.77 15.03
N ALA A 69 -7.06 -5.04 16.31
CA ALA A 69 -7.08 -6.40 16.84
C ALA A 69 -8.47 -7.05 16.71
N LYS A 70 -9.54 -6.29 16.93
CA LYS A 70 -10.92 -6.79 16.73
C LYS A 70 -11.18 -7.18 15.27
N THR A 71 -10.77 -6.35 14.30
CA THR A 71 -10.97 -6.67 12.89
C THR A 71 -10.13 -7.87 12.44
N VAL A 72 -8.89 -7.98 12.92
CA VAL A 72 -8.02 -9.15 12.68
C VAL A 72 -8.66 -10.44 13.24
N MET A 73 -9.19 -10.41 14.46
CA MET A 73 -9.87 -11.56 15.05
C MET A 73 -11.07 -12.01 14.21
N ILE A 74 -11.87 -11.08 13.69
CA ILE A 74 -13.01 -11.38 12.82
C ILE A 74 -12.52 -12.02 11.50
N ALA A 75 -11.50 -11.44 10.86
CA ALA A 75 -10.95 -11.95 9.61
C ALA A 75 -10.37 -13.37 9.77
N LEU A 76 -9.66 -13.63 10.88
CA LEU A 76 -9.13 -14.95 11.20
C LEU A 76 -10.25 -15.96 11.46
N ALA A 77 -11.26 -15.60 12.26
CA ALA A 77 -12.39 -16.46 12.52
C ALA A 77 -13.12 -16.83 11.22
N ALA A 78 -13.38 -15.85 10.35
CA ALA A 78 -13.99 -16.09 9.04
C ALA A 78 -13.14 -17.03 8.18
N THR A 79 -11.82 -16.83 8.14
CA THR A 79 -10.90 -17.68 7.36
C THR A 79 -10.90 -19.13 7.86
N VAL A 80 -10.84 -19.33 9.18
CA VAL A 80 -10.87 -20.67 9.79
C VAL A 80 -12.20 -21.39 9.53
N LEU A 81 -13.32 -20.65 9.51
CA LEU A 81 -14.63 -21.24 9.22
C LEU A 81 -14.82 -21.61 7.74
N CYS A 82 -14.10 -20.95 6.83
CA CYS A 82 -14.18 -21.20 5.39
C CYS A 82 -13.20 -22.25 4.87
N LEU A 83 -12.25 -22.69 5.69
CA LEU A 83 -11.31 -23.79 5.40
C LEU A 83 -11.86 -25.11 5.94
#